data_AF-A0A183F386-F1
#
_entry.id   AF-A0A183F386-F1
#
_cell.length_a   1.000
_cell.length_b   1.000
_cell.length_c   1.000
_cell.angle_alpha   90.00
_cell.angle_beta   90.00
_cell.angle_gamma   90.00
#
_symmetry.space_group_name_H-M   'P 1'
#
loop_
_entity.id
_entity.type
_entity.pdbx_description
1 polymer ?
#
loop_
_entity_poly.entity_id
_entity_poly.type
_entity_poly.pdbx_seq_one_letter_code
_entity_poly.pdbx_strand_id
1 'polypeptide(L)'
;MRHSIFQPPGCGATLTASETYQPMTSTVGDGTTKTQIDFTTCNYWIQAPAGKLIQIRMDSYQGYTADGCIYGGVEIKSHIDQLRTGFR
;
A
#
# COMPACT_ATOMS: atom_id res chain seq x y z
N MET A 1 -19.02 16.92 9.07
CA MET A 1 -17.61 17.24 8.75
C MET A 1 -17.18 16.34 7.61
N ARG A 2 -16.98 16.88 6.40
CA ARG A 2 -16.43 16.11 5.28
C ARG A 2 -14.93 16.02 5.55
N HIS A 3 -14.44 14.87 5.99
CA HIS A 3 -13.01 14.61 5.96
C HIS A 3 -12.62 14.61 4.49
N SER A 4 -11.94 15.68 4.06
CA SER A 4 -11.28 15.74 2.77
C SER A 4 -10.38 14.51 2.68
N ILE A 5 -10.71 13.57 1.80
CA ILE A 5 -9.83 12.45 1.48
C ILE A 5 -8.65 13.08 0.75
N PHE A 6 -7.56 13.34 1.48
CA PHE A 6 -6.29 13.71 0.88
C PHE A 6 -5.86 12.52 0.02
N GLN A 7 -6.04 12.62 -1.29
CA GLN A 7 -5.37 11.72 -2.22
C GLN A 7 -3.96 12.28 -2.42
N PRO A 8 -2.92 11.69 -1.82
CA PRO A 8 -1.56 12.08 -2.13
C PRO A 8 -1.31 11.97 -3.65
N PRO A 9 -0.49 12.86 -4.24
CA PRO A 9 -0.12 12.74 -5.64
C PRO A 9 0.47 11.35 -5.91
N GLY A 10 0.00 10.70 -6.97
CA GLY A 10 0.37 9.33 -7.31
C GLY A 10 -0.83 8.48 -7.73
N CYS A 11 -0.64 7.17 -7.70
CA CYS A 11 -1.67 6.15 -7.97
C CYS A 11 -2.26 5.63 -6.65
N GLY A 12 -3.35 4.86 -6.75
CA GLY A 12 -4.01 4.31 -5.57
C GLY A 12 -5.53 4.36 -5.63
N ALA A 13 -6.16 3.88 -4.58
CA ALA A 13 -7.62 3.94 -4.42
C ALA A 13 -8.03 3.73 -2.95
N THR A 14 -9.21 4.21 -2.59
CA THR A 14 -9.91 3.73 -1.40
C THR A 14 -10.69 2.47 -1.78
N LEU A 15 -10.49 1.39 -1.04
CA LEU A 15 -11.14 0.09 -1.26
C LEU A 15 -11.94 -0.28 -0.02
N THR A 16 -13.11 -0.89 -0.22
CA THR A 16 -13.91 -1.43 0.88
C THR A 16 -13.70 -2.94 0.95
N ALA A 17 -13.25 -3.43 2.11
CA ALA A 17 -13.10 -4.86 2.35
C ALA A 17 -14.49 -5.55 2.41
N SER A 18 -14.56 -6.78 1.89
CA SER A 18 -15.72 -7.66 1.97
C SER A 18 -15.43 -8.92 2.77
N GLU A 19 -16.47 -9.73 3.00
CA GLU A 19 -16.33 -11.04 3.66
C GLU A 19 -15.51 -12.04 2.82
N THR A 20 -15.48 -11.86 1.51
CA THR A 20 -14.65 -12.62 0.57
C THR A 20 -13.41 -11.85 0.16
N TYR A 21 -12.34 -12.56 -0.19
CA TYR A 21 -11.14 -11.96 -0.76
C TYR A 21 -11.46 -11.32 -2.11
N GLN A 22 -11.02 -10.08 -2.29
CA GLN A 22 -11.08 -9.37 -3.56
C GLN A 22 -9.66 -9.30 -4.12
N PRO A 23 -9.40 -9.85 -5.33
CA PRO A 23 -8.08 -9.78 -5.93
C PRO A 23 -7.74 -8.33 -6.29
N MET A 24 -6.49 -7.95 -6.06
CA MET A 24 -5.97 -6.64 -6.42
C MET A 24 -4.53 -6.78 -6.90
N THR A 25 -4.22 -6.13 -8.03
CA THR A 25 -2.88 -6.07 -8.60
C THR A 25 -2.46 -4.62 -8.76
N SER A 26 -1.21 -4.31 -8.44
CA SER A 26 -0.62 -3.00 -8.65
C SER A 26 0.79 -3.15 -9.23
N THR A 27 1.12 -2.30 -10.21
CA THR A 27 2.45 -2.20 -10.81
C THR A 27 2.97 -0.80 -10.57
N VAL A 28 4.16 -0.68 -10.01
CA VAL A 28 4.76 0.59 -9.57
C VAL A 28 6.20 0.68 -10.04
N GLY A 29 6.64 1.89 -10.39
CA GLY A 29 8.01 2.15 -10.86
C GLY A 29 8.18 1.96 -12.37
N ASP A 30 9.42 2.15 -12.82
CA ASP A 30 9.81 2.09 -14.25
C ASP A 30 10.45 0.76 -14.67
N GLY A 31 10.54 -0.20 -13.74
CA GLY A 31 11.17 -1.49 -13.98
C GLY A 31 12.70 -1.40 -14.09
N THR A 32 13.33 -0.39 -13.48
CA THR A 32 14.80 -0.27 -13.40
C THR A 32 15.31 -0.36 -11.96
N THR A 33 16.60 -0.68 -11.82
CA THR A 33 17.34 -0.63 -10.53
C THR A 33 18.02 0.71 -10.29
N LYS A 34 17.67 1.74 -11.09
CA LYS A 34 18.25 3.07 -10.91
C LYS A 34 17.67 3.69 -9.65
N THR A 35 18.55 4.06 -8.72
CA THR A 35 18.13 4.79 -7.52
C THR A 35 17.56 6.15 -7.91
N GLN A 36 16.35 6.42 -7.46
CA GLN A 36 15.72 7.73 -7.56
C GLN A 36 15.80 8.41 -6.20
N ILE A 37 15.83 9.75 -6.19
CA ILE A 37 15.77 10.53 -4.94
C ILE A 37 14.44 10.29 -4.25
N ASP A 38 13.36 10.26 -5.04
CA ASP A 38 11.99 10.03 -4.58
C ASP A 38 11.47 8.68 -5.12
N PHE A 39 10.72 7.97 -4.30
CA PHE A 39 10.01 6.78 -4.74
C PHE A 39 8.71 7.15 -5.45
N THR A 40 8.42 6.46 -6.56
CA THR A 40 7.06 6.41 -7.09
C THR A 40 6.19 5.59 -6.14
N THR A 41 5.11 6.18 -5.62
CA THR A 41 4.22 5.50 -4.65
C THR A 41 2.80 5.34 -5.16
N CYS A 42 2.20 4.16 -4.95
CA CYS A 42 0.75 3.98 -4.99
C CYS A 42 0.20 3.73 -3.59
N ASN A 43 -0.84 4.44 -3.19
CA ASN A 43 -1.42 4.37 -1.84
C ASN A 43 -2.84 3.79 -1.87
N TYR A 44 -3.06 2.65 -1.22
CA TYR A 44 -4.36 1.98 -1.19
C TYR A 44 -4.97 1.99 0.21
N TRP A 45 -6.08 2.71 0.39
CA TRP A 45 -6.76 2.86 1.66
C TRP A 45 -7.86 1.81 1.78
N ILE A 46 -7.55 0.69 2.40
CA ILE A 46 -8.51 -0.40 2.59
C ILE A 46 -9.30 -0.15 3.87
N GLN A 47 -10.63 -0.08 3.76
CA GLN A 47 -11.53 0.21 4.86
C GLN A 47 -12.36 -1.03 5.22
N ALA A 48 -12.40 -1.35 6.51
CA ALA A 48 -13.27 -2.41 7.02
C ALA A 48 -14.68 -1.87 7.29
N PRO A 49 -15.73 -2.68 7.12
CA PRO A 49 -17.02 -2.42 7.73
C PRO A 49 -16.89 -2.26 9.26
N ALA A 50 -17.81 -1.52 9.87
CA ALA A 50 -17.78 -1.24 11.31
C ALA A 50 -17.72 -2.55 12.12
N GLY A 51 -16.81 -2.60 13.11
CA GLY A 51 -16.63 -3.76 13.99
C GLY A 51 -15.93 -4.96 13.34
N LYS A 52 -15.32 -4.80 12.16
CA LYS A 52 -14.57 -5.85 11.47
C LYS A 52 -13.08 -5.53 11.37
N LEU A 53 -12.28 -6.57 11.22
CA LEU A 53 -10.85 -6.49 10.91
C LEU A 53 -10.62 -6.74 9.41
N ILE A 54 -9.52 -6.22 8.90
CA ILE A 54 -9.09 -6.46 7.51
C ILE A 54 -8.08 -7.60 7.52
N GLN A 55 -8.25 -8.55 6.61
CA GLN A 55 -7.24 -9.57 6.30
C GLN A 55 -6.64 -9.27 4.93
N ILE A 56 -5.31 -9.18 4.88
CA ILE A 56 -4.57 -9.02 3.62
C ILE A 56 -3.81 -10.32 3.37
N ARG A 57 -3.89 -10.81 2.13
CA ARG A 57 -3.10 -11.93 1.62
C ARG A 57 -2.28 -11.43 0.44
N MET A 58 -0.96 -11.66 0.48
CA MET A 58 -0.08 -11.40 -0.64
C MET A 58 0.06 -12.70 -1.44
N ASP A 59 -0.60 -12.76 -2.60
CA ASP A 59 -0.57 -13.97 -3.44
C ASP A 59 0.73 -14.07 -4.24
N SER A 60 1.26 -12.93 -4.70
CA SER A 60 2.53 -12.86 -5.41
C SER A 60 3.19 -11.50 -5.23
N TYR A 61 4.51 -11.47 -5.38
CA TYR A 61 5.30 -10.25 -5.41
C TYR A 61 6.42 -10.43 -6.45
N GLN A 62 6.57 -9.43 -7.31
CA GLN A 62 7.66 -9.34 -8.27
C GLN A 62 8.34 -8.00 -8.07
N GLY A 63 9.63 -8.03 -7.75
CA GLY A 63 10.42 -6.84 -7.43
C GLY A 63 11.89 -7.17 -7.30
N TYR A 64 12.68 -6.19 -6.87
CA TYR A 64 14.12 -6.33 -6.71
C TYR A 64 14.46 -6.84 -5.32
N THR A 65 15.33 -7.85 -5.26
CA THR A 65 15.88 -8.35 -4.00
C THR A 65 17.16 -7.58 -3.66
N ALA A 66 17.10 -6.80 -2.59
CA ALA A 66 18.23 -6.12 -1.97
C ALA A 66 17.92 -5.94 -0.49
N ASP A 67 18.95 -5.99 0.35
CA ASP A 67 18.79 -5.81 1.79
C ASP A 67 18.11 -4.46 2.08
N GLY A 68 17.07 -4.50 2.91
CA GLY A 68 16.30 -3.31 3.28
C GLY A 68 15.35 -2.77 2.21
N CYS A 69 15.12 -3.49 1.10
CA CYS A 69 14.18 -3.09 0.04
C CYS A 69 14.47 -1.69 -0.57
N ILE A 70 15.75 -1.35 -0.73
CA ILE A 70 16.22 -0.01 -1.12
C ILE A 70 15.79 0.46 -2.51
N TYR A 71 15.43 -0.48 -3.40
CA TYR A 71 14.97 -0.16 -4.77
C TYR A 71 13.45 -0.08 -4.88
N GLY A 72 12.71 -0.56 -3.87
CA GLY A 72 11.25 -0.59 -3.88
C GLY A 72 10.70 -1.73 -3.02
N GLY A 73 9.41 -1.64 -2.68
CA GLY A 73 8.76 -2.61 -1.80
C GLY A 73 7.27 -2.34 -1.63
N VAL A 74 6.63 -3.19 -0.82
CA VAL A 74 5.26 -3.02 -0.35
C VAL A 74 5.30 -2.80 1.16
N GLU A 75 4.70 -1.71 1.65
CA GLU A 75 4.52 -1.48 3.08
C GLU A 75 3.04 -1.64 3.43
N ILE A 76 2.75 -2.47 4.44
CA ILE A 76 1.41 -2.62 5.01
C ILE A 76 1.32 -1.75 6.26
N LYS A 77 0.51 -0.70 6.21
CA LYS A 77 0.29 0.25 7.31
C LYS A 77 -1.05 -0.05 7.98
N SER A 78 -1.01 -0.50 9.23
CA SER A 78 -2.19 -0.89 10.03
C SER A 78 -2.49 0.09 11.16
N HIS A 79 -1.52 0.89 11.56
CA HIS A 79 -1.63 1.84 12.66
C HIS A 79 -2.44 3.08 12.23
N ILE A 80 -3.16 3.73 13.16
CA ILE A 80 -3.98 4.92 12.85
C ILE A 80 -3.11 6.12 12.43
N ASP A 81 -2.00 6.31 13.13
CA ASP A 81 -0.94 7.25 12.76
C ASP A 81 -0.11 6.66 11.62
N GLN A 82 -0.26 7.24 10.42
CA GLN A 82 0.40 6.81 9.20
C GLN A 82 1.87 7.22 9.11
N LEU A 83 2.38 8.03 10.04
CA LEU A 83 3.79 8.42 10.06
C LEU A 83 4.69 7.34 10.66
N ARG A 84 4.10 6.34 11.33
CA ARG A 84 4.84 5.20 11.88
C ARG A 84 5.24 4.23 10.79
N THR A 85 6.48 3.74 10.84
CA THR A 85 7.00 2.73 9.93
C THR A 85 6.72 1.32 10.45
N GLY A 86 6.42 0.41 9.54
CA GLY A 86 6.19 -1.00 9.87
C GLY A 86 4.76 -1.30 10.34
N PHE A 87 4.51 -2.59 10.59
CA PHE A 87 3.15 -3.11 10.85
C PHE A 87 2.69 -2.99 12.32
N ARG A 88 3.58 -2.63 13.25
CA ARG A 88 3.34 -2.67 14.70
C ARG A 88 2.60 -1.45 15.23
#